data_AF-A0A016TEG7-F1
#
_entry.id   AF-A0A016TEG7-F1
#
_cell.length_a   1.000
_cell.length_b   1.000
_cell.length_c   1.000
_cell.angle_alpha   90.00
_cell.angle_beta   90.00
_cell.angle_gamma   90.00
#
_symmetry.space_group_name_H-M   'P 1'
#
loop_
_entity.id
_entity.type
_entity.pdbx_description
1 polymer ?
#
loop_
_entity_poly.entity_id
_entity_poly.type
_entity_poly.pdbx_seq_one_letter_code
_entity_poly.pdbx_strand_id
1 'polypeptide(L)'
;MPFGQMPVLEVDGKQLAQSHAIVRFVARKFGFAGKCPFEEALVDSIADQHKDFINEIRPFLRVVMGFEQGDLDKLAKEVFLPAREKFFGFMTRFLKESKSGYLVGDSLTFADLYLAESSSEFAKKFPSTYDGFPEVKAHAEKVRSNPALKKWIETRPVTKF
;
A
#
# COMPACT_ATOMS: atom_id res chain seq x y z
N MET A 1 12.36 17.41 -12.53
CA MET A 1 12.06 16.91 -11.16
C MET A 1 11.60 18.06 -10.28
N PRO A 2 10.28 18.33 -10.17
CA PRO A 2 9.74 19.52 -9.49
C PRO A 2 10.29 19.78 -8.07
N PHE A 3 10.54 18.72 -7.29
CA PHE A 3 11.07 18.82 -5.92
C PHE A 3 12.42 18.11 -5.74
N GLY A 4 13.19 17.89 -6.82
CA GLY A 4 14.48 17.18 -6.74
C GLY A 4 14.39 15.72 -6.26
N GLN A 5 13.19 15.12 -6.28
CA GLN A 5 12.91 13.77 -5.81
C GLN A 5 12.11 12.98 -6.85
N MET A 6 12.24 11.66 -6.79
CA MET A 6 11.42 10.69 -7.51
C MET A 6 10.35 10.09 -6.57
N PRO A 7 9.22 9.61 -7.10
CA PRO A 7 8.85 9.53 -8.52
C PRO A 7 8.32 10.86 -9.12
N VAL A 8 8.42 10.96 -10.45
CA VAL A 8 7.81 12.01 -11.28
C VAL A 8 7.10 11.35 -12.45
N LEU A 9 5.82 11.68 -12.65
CA LEU A 9 5.05 11.34 -13.84
C LEU A 9 5.17 12.48 -14.85
N GLU A 10 5.33 12.15 -16.12
CA GLU A 10 5.25 13.11 -17.23
C GLU A 10 4.04 12.79 -18.11
N VAL A 11 3.23 13.81 -18.40
CA VAL A 11 2.05 13.71 -19.29
C VAL A 11 2.10 14.88 -20.25
N ASP A 12 2.32 14.59 -21.54
CA ASP A 12 2.43 15.60 -22.60
C ASP A 12 3.44 16.71 -22.25
N GLY A 13 4.62 16.31 -21.76
CA GLY A 13 5.69 17.23 -21.33
C GLY A 13 5.45 17.93 -19.97
N LYS A 14 4.31 17.72 -19.31
CA LYS A 14 4.01 18.30 -17.99
C LYS A 14 4.42 17.33 -16.88
N GLN A 15 5.23 17.82 -15.94
CA GLN A 15 5.72 17.03 -14.81
C GLN A 15 4.80 17.14 -13.59
N LEU A 16 4.46 15.98 -13.00
CA LEU A 16 3.77 15.83 -11.73
C LEU A 16 4.64 14.98 -10.78
N ALA A 17 5.06 15.56 -9.66
CA ALA A 17 5.80 14.84 -8.62
C ALA A 17 4.87 14.27 -7.54
N GLN A 18 5.45 13.59 -6.53
CA GLN A 18 4.78 12.99 -5.36
C GLN A 18 3.97 11.73 -5.70
N SER A 19 4.40 10.58 -5.20
CA SER A 19 3.78 9.28 -5.49
C SER A 19 2.27 9.24 -5.25
N HIS A 20 1.79 9.85 -4.16
CA HIS A 20 0.37 9.88 -3.82
C HIS A 20 -0.43 10.81 -4.73
N ALA A 21 0.15 11.92 -5.19
CA ALA A 21 -0.49 12.80 -6.16
C ALA A 21 -0.56 12.14 -7.54
N ILE A 22 0.53 11.49 -7.95
CA ILE A 22 0.64 10.73 -9.20
C ILE A 22 -0.40 9.61 -9.24
N VAL A 23 -0.44 8.75 -8.22
CA VAL A 23 -1.35 7.59 -8.24
C VAL A 23 -2.80 8.04 -8.24
N ARG A 24 -3.16 9.09 -7.48
CA ARG A 24 -4.52 9.65 -7.47
C ARG A 24 -4.91 10.21 -8.83
N PHE A 25 -4.01 10.96 -9.48
CA PHE A 25 -4.25 11.49 -10.82
C PHE A 25 -4.50 10.38 -11.85
N VAL A 26 -3.67 9.33 -11.84
CA VAL A 26 -3.82 8.18 -12.74
C VAL A 26 -5.09 7.39 -12.40
N ALA A 27 -5.36 7.16 -11.12
CA ALA A 27 -6.53 6.44 -10.66
C ALA A 27 -7.84 7.14 -11.08
N ARG A 28 -7.91 8.47 -10.97
CA ARG A 28 -9.07 9.25 -11.47
C ARG A 28 -9.25 9.11 -12.97
N LYS A 29 -8.17 9.14 -13.76
CA LYS A 29 -8.24 8.97 -15.22
C LYS A 29 -8.77 7.60 -15.65
N PHE A 30 -8.51 6.55 -14.88
CA PHE A 30 -8.83 5.17 -15.25
C PHE A 30 -9.91 4.51 -14.38
N GLY A 31 -10.59 5.27 -13.51
CA GLY A 31 -11.73 4.77 -12.73
C GLY A 31 -11.37 3.94 -11.49
N PHE A 32 -10.21 4.19 -10.87
CA PHE A 32 -9.72 3.49 -9.67
C PHE A 32 -9.63 4.38 -8.42
N ALA A 33 -10.29 5.54 -8.42
CA ALA A 33 -10.24 6.51 -7.33
C ALA A 33 -11.41 6.42 -6.35
N GLY A 34 -12.47 5.65 -6.66
CA GLY A 34 -13.76 5.67 -5.97
C GLY A 34 -14.88 6.04 -6.95
N LYS A 35 -16.15 5.74 -6.61
CA LYS A 35 -17.28 5.96 -7.53
C LYS A 35 -18.00 7.30 -7.33
N CYS A 36 -17.77 7.96 -6.20
CA CYS A 36 -18.34 9.27 -5.90
C CYS A 36 -17.37 10.13 -5.08
N PRO A 37 -17.59 11.45 -4.98
CA PRO A 37 -16.65 12.35 -4.30
C PRO A 37 -16.32 11.95 -2.85
N PHE A 38 -17.30 11.41 -2.13
CA PHE A 38 -17.06 10.96 -0.76
C PHE A 38 -16.27 9.65 -0.69
N GLU A 39 -16.52 8.71 -1.60
CA GLU A 39 -15.67 7.51 -1.72
C GLU A 39 -14.24 7.87 -2.11
N GLU A 40 -14.03 8.84 -3.02
CA GLU A 40 -12.68 9.32 -3.33
C GLU A 40 -11.98 9.86 -2.09
N ALA A 41 -12.68 10.64 -1.25
CA ALA A 41 -12.14 11.15 0.00
C ALA A 41 -11.81 10.03 1.01
N LEU A 42 -12.64 8.97 1.08
CA LEU A 42 -12.35 7.79 1.90
C LEU A 42 -11.12 7.05 1.41
N VAL A 43 -11.00 6.81 0.11
CA VAL A 43 -9.81 6.19 -0.52
C VAL A 43 -8.56 7.03 -0.21
N ASP A 44 -8.67 8.36 -0.32
CA ASP A 44 -7.59 9.28 0.02
C ASP A 44 -7.18 9.17 1.49
N SER A 45 -8.14 9.15 2.41
CA SER A 45 -7.87 9.01 3.85
C SER A 45 -7.14 7.71 4.19
N ILE A 46 -7.48 6.61 3.51
CA ILE A 46 -6.84 5.32 3.71
C ILE A 46 -5.41 5.33 3.16
N ALA A 47 -5.20 5.96 2.01
CA ALA A 47 -3.88 6.13 1.43
C ALA A 47 -2.98 7.02 2.30
N ASP A 48 -3.52 8.08 2.90
CA ASP A 48 -2.76 8.91 3.85
C ASP A 48 -2.48 8.16 5.16
N GLN A 49 -3.42 7.36 5.65
CA GLN A 49 -3.17 6.49 6.82
C GLN A 49 -2.10 5.41 6.52
N HIS A 50 -2.04 4.90 5.28
CA HIS A 50 -0.97 4.02 4.82
C HIS A 50 0.38 4.77 4.81
N LYS A 51 0.40 6.01 4.31
CA LYS A 51 1.60 6.85 4.33
C LYS A 51 2.12 7.08 5.75
N ASP A 52 1.23 7.36 6.69
CA ASP A 52 1.60 7.54 8.11
C ASP A 52 2.17 6.26 8.71
N PHE A 53 1.57 5.10 8.40
CA PHE A 53 2.14 3.81 8.78
C PHE A 53 3.54 3.60 8.19
N ILE A 54 3.75 3.87 6.89
CA ILE A 54 5.07 3.77 6.24
C ILE A 54 6.10 4.71 6.88
N ASN A 55 5.68 5.92 7.27
CA ASN A 55 6.53 6.88 7.98
C ASN A 55 6.91 6.37 9.38
N GLU A 56 5.96 5.79 10.12
CA GLU A 56 6.17 5.21 11.45
C GLU A 56 7.18 4.05 11.40
N ILE A 57 7.06 3.16 10.42
CA ILE A 57 7.97 2.02 10.25
C ILE A 57 9.26 2.36 9.48
N ARG A 58 9.51 3.64 9.18
CA ARG A 58 10.67 4.06 8.39
C ARG A 58 12.02 3.59 8.95
N PRO A 59 12.28 3.60 10.27
CA PRO A 59 13.54 3.07 10.82
C PRO A 59 13.74 1.59 10.48
N PHE A 60 12.68 0.78 10.63
CA PHE A 60 12.67 -0.63 10.25
C PHE A 60 12.91 -0.81 8.75
N LEU A 61 12.21 -0.04 7.91
CA LEU A 61 12.35 -0.09 6.45
C LEU A 61 13.76 0.23 5.97
N ARG A 62 14.44 1.21 6.57
CA ARG A 62 15.81 1.60 6.20
C ARG A 62 16.81 0.48 6.47
N VAL A 63 16.65 -0.23 7.58
CA VAL A 63 17.48 -1.42 7.91
C VAL A 63 17.15 -2.60 6.99
N VAL A 64 15.87 -2.89 6.77
CA VAL A 64 15.41 -3.99 5.88
C VAL A 64 15.91 -3.82 4.44
N MET A 65 15.95 -2.57 3.94
CA MET A 65 16.43 -2.26 2.60
C MET A 65 17.97 -2.22 2.52
N GLY A 66 18.66 -2.09 3.66
CA GLY A 66 20.11 -1.99 3.75
C GLY A 66 20.64 -0.57 3.54
N PHE A 67 19.80 0.45 3.73
CA PHE A 67 20.22 1.85 3.74
C PHE A 67 20.87 2.26 5.05
N GLU A 68 20.58 1.54 6.13
CA GLU A 68 21.17 1.73 7.46
C GLU A 68 21.49 0.38 8.11
N GLN A 69 22.44 0.38 9.03
CA GLN A 69 22.69 -0.75 9.93
C GLN A 69 21.77 -0.64 11.15
N GLY A 70 21.30 -1.77 11.67
CA GLY A 70 20.50 -1.81 12.89
C GLY A 70 20.11 -3.22 13.29
N ASP A 71 19.59 -3.35 14.51
CA ASP A 71 19.04 -4.60 15.02
C ASP A 71 17.64 -4.81 14.44
N LEU A 72 17.56 -5.69 13.43
CA LEU A 72 16.32 -5.95 12.71
C LEU A 72 15.26 -6.60 13.60
N ASP A 73 15.64 -7.49 14.50
CA ASP A 73 14.70 -8.20 15.38
C ASP A 73 14.11 -7.24 16.41
N LYS A 74 14.93 -6.33 16.95
CA LYS A 74 14.46 -5.26 17.82
C LYS A 74 13.50 -4.32 17.09
N LEU A 75 13.88 -3.84 15.90
CA LEU A 75 13.01 -2.95 15.10
C LEU A 75 11.71 -3.65 14.66
N ALA A 76 11.76 -4.95 14.37
CA ALA A 76 10.57 -5.72 14.07
C ALA A 76 9.60 -5.73 15.26
N LYS A 77 10.10 -6.02 16.46
CA LYS A 77 9.29 -6.11 17.69
C LYS A 77 8.80 -4.77 18.21
N GLU A 78 9.64 -3.74 18.20
CA GLU A 78 9.36 -2.45 18.83
C GLU A 78 8.72 -1.43 17.88
N VAL A 79 8.92 -1.56 16.57
CA VAL A 79 8.44 -0.58 15.58
C VAL A 79 7.45 -1.20 14.61
N PHE A 80 7.86 -2.24 13.86
CA PHE A 80 7.04 -2.78 12.77
C PHE A 80 5.76 -3.45 13.28
N LEU A 81 5.86 -4.41 14.20
CA LEU A 81 4.70 -5.20 14.66
C LEU A 81 3.64 -4.32 15.35
N PRO A 82 3.97 -3.39 16.27
CA PRO A 82 2.98 -2.50 16.88
C PRO A 82 2.30 -1.56 15.86
N ALA A 83 3.09 -0.97 14.95
CA ALA A 83 2.55 -0.09 13.91
C ALA A 83 1.63 -0.87 12.95
N ARG A 84 2.04 -2.10 12.59
CA ARG A 84 1.26 -3.01 11.76
C ARG A 84 -0.02 -3.43 12.44
N GLU A 85 -0.01 -3.74 13.73
CA GLU A 85 -1.21 -4.15 14.49
C GLU A 85 -2.26 -3.03 14.48
N LYS A 86 -1.83 -1.79 14.76
CA LYS A 86 -2.69 -0.60 14.69
C LYS A 86 -3.23 -0.38 13.26
N PHE A 87 -2.35 -0.35 12.27
CA PHE A 87 -2.72 -0.08 10.88
C PHE A 87 -3.66 -1.15 10.31
N PHE A 88 -3.31 -2.43 10.46
CA PHE A 88 -4.17 -3.53 10.00
C PHE A 88 -5.48 -3.59 10.79
N GLY A 89 -5.49 -3.17 12.06
CA GLY A 89 -6.71 -3.01 12.84
C GLY A 89 -7.70 -2.04 12.20
N PHE A 90 -7.21 -0.90 11.69
CA PHE A 90 -8.05 0.04 10.94
C PHE A 90 -8.50 -0.55 9.61
N MET A 91 -7.59 -1.14 8.83
CA MET A 91 -7.92 -1.72 7.52
C MET A 91 -8.96 -2.84 7.62
N THR A 92 -8.85 -3.70 8.63
CA THR A 92 -9.84 -4.76 8.89
C THR A 92 -11.24 -4.20 9.17
N ARG A 93 -11.37 -3.02 9.80
CA ARG A 93 -12.68 -2.38 9.99
C ARG A 93 -13.29 -1.97 8.65
N PHE A 94 -12.52 -1.31 7.78
CA PHE A 94 -12.96 -0.97 6.42
C PHE A 94 -13.38 -2.20 5.61
N LEU A 95 -12.59 -3.28 5.65
CA LEU A 95 -12.90 -4.53 4.95
C LEU A 95 -14.19 -5.18 5.46
N LYS A 96 -14.46 -5.11 6.78
CA LYS A 96 -15.69 -5.63 7.39
C LYS A 96 -16.91 -4.80 7.03
N GLU A 97 -16.75 -3.49 6.92
CA GLU A 97 -17.83 -2.57 6.56
C GLU A 97 -18.20 -2.69 5.07
N SER A 98 -17.23 -2.81 4.17
CA SER A 98 -17.49 -2.86 2.72
C SER A 98 -18.19 -4.14 2.27
N LYS A 99 -17.87 -5.28 2.91
CA LYS A 99 -18.32 -6.65 2.56
C LYS A 99 -18.01 -7.12 1.13
N SER A 100 -17.39 -6.28 0.29
CA SER A 100 -16.99 -6.60 -1.07
C SER A 100 -15.62 -7.28 -1.16
N GLY A 101 -14.84 -7.16 -0.08
CA GLY A 101 -13.44 -7.54 -0.02
C GLY A 101 -12.49 -6.47 -0.59
N TYR A 102 -12.99 -5.27 -0.91
CA TYR A 102 -12.18 -4.07 -1.16
C TYR A 102 -12.30 -3.11 0.02
N LEU A 103 -11.39 -2.15 0.15
CA LEU A 103 -11.37 -1.22 1.28
C LEU A 103 -12.52 -0.20 1.25
N VAL A 104 -12.91 0.27 0.07
CA VAL A 104 -14.00 1.25 -0.11
C VAL A 104 -14.91 0.78 -1.24
N GLY A 105 -16.21 0.85 -1.00
CA GLY A 105 -17.22 0.45 -1.99
C GLY A 105 -17.13 -1.04 -2.35
N ASP A 106 -17.39 -1.34 -3.62
CA ASP A 106 -17.54 -2.69 -4.17
C ASP A 106 -16.55 -3.01 -5.31
N SER A 107 -15.61 -2.10 -5.59
CA SER A 107 -14.64 -2.24 -6.69
C SER A 107 -13.23 -1.82 -6.28
N LEU A 108 -12.23 -2.28 -7.05
CA LEU A 108 -10.82 -1.98 -6.83
C LEU A 108 -10.55 -0.47 -6.88
N THR A 109 -9.81 0.02 -5.89
CA THR A 109 -9.26 1.38 -5.83
C THR A 109 -7.74 1.36 -5.66
N PHE A 110 -7.08 2.50 -5.80
CA PHE A 110 -5.63 2.58 -5.58
C PHE A 110 -5.22 2.35 -4.10
N ALA A 111 -6.13 2.57 -3.14
CA ALA A 111 -5.88 2.22 -1.74
C ALA A 111 -5.71 0.70 -1.55
N ASP A 112 -6.48 -0.10 -2.30
CA ASP A 112 -6.34 -1.56 -2.29
C ASP A 112 -4.97 -2.00 -2.79
N LEU A 113 -4.44 -1.32 -3.82
CA LEU A 113 -3.12 -1.61 -4.36
C LEU A 113 -2.01 -1.34 -3.33
N TYR A 114 -2.11 -0.24 -2.57
CA TYR A 114 -1.15 0.07 -1.50
C TYR A 114 -1.14 -1.00 -0.41
N LEU A 115 -2.32 -1.38 0.10
CA LEU A 115 -2.41 -2.39 1.16
C LEU A 115 -1.94 -3.76 0.66
N ALA A 116 -2.42 -4.21 -0.50
CA ALA A 116 -2.10 -5.53 -1.04
C ALA A 116 -0.61 -5.68 -1.40
N GLU A 117 0.01 -4.65 -1.97
CA GLU A 117 1.44 -4.68 -2.29
C GLU A 117 2.28 -4.69 -1.01
N SER A 118 2.07 -3.71 -0.13
CA SER A 118 2.90 -3.57 1.07
C SER A 118 2.80 -4.79 1.99
N SER A 119 1.59 -5.28 2.28
CA SER A 119 1.40 -6.47 3.12
C SER A 119 2.03 -7.73 2.54
N SER A 120 1.96 -7.93 1.21
CA SER A 120 2.56 -9.08 0.55
C SER A 120 4.08 -9.02 0.52
N GLU A 121 4.67 -7.85 0.28
CA GLU A 121 6.13 -7.70 0.31
C GLU A 121 6.68 -7.85 1.73
N PHE A 122 5.96 -7.36 2.75
CA PHE A 122 6.31 -7.64 4.15
C PHE A 122 6.21 -9.13 4.47
N ALA A 123 5.17 -9.81 4.01
CA ALA A 123 4.98 -11.24 4.26
C ALA A 123 6.09 -12.12 3.68
N LYS A 124 6.74 -11.72 2.58
CA LYS A 124 7.92 -12.43 2.03
C LYS A 124 9.12 -12.43 2.97
N LYS A 125 9.31 -11.34 3.72
CA LYS A 125 10.42 -11.18 4.67
C LYS A 125 10.03 -11.63 6.08
N PHE A 126 8.79 -11.40 6.46
CA PHE A 126 8.23 -11.67 7.78
C PHE A 126 6.96 -12.49 7.62
N PRO A 127 7.05 -13.84 7.60
CA PRO A 127 5.89 -14.70 7.36
C PRO A 127 4.72 -14.47 8.34
N SER A 128 5.01 -14.01 9.56
CA SER A 128 4.02 -13.64 10.59
C SER A 128 3.31 -12.30 10.34
N THR A 129 3.57 -11.62 9.21
CA THR A 129 2.93 -10.34 8.84
C THR A 129 1.40 -10.42 8.86
N TYR A 130 0.80 -11.59 8.67
CA TYR A 130 -0.65 -11.77 8.66
C TYR A 130 -1.23 -12.36 9.95
N ASP A 131 -0.40 -12.70 10.95
CA ASP A 131 -0.87 -13.31 12.19
C ASP A 131 -1.88 -12.39 12.88
N GLY A 132 -3.08 -12.91 13.15
CA GLY A 132 -4.21 -12.15 13.74
C GLY A 132 -5.04 -11.32 12.76
N PHE A 133 -4.71 -11.26 11.46
CA PHE A 133 -5.39 -10.42 10.48
C PHE A 133 -5.71 -11.18 9.17
N PRO A 134 -6.56 -12.23 9.25
CA PRO A 134 -6.93 -13.04 8.08
C PRO A 134 -7.65 -12.24 6.99
N GLU A 135 -8.39 -11.18 7.35
CA GLU A 135 -9.09 -10.33 6.39
C GLU A 135 -8.11 -9.57 5.48
N VAL A 136 -6.99 -9.09 6.03
CA VAL A 136 -5.94 -8.40 5.27
C VAL A 136 -5.22 -9.37 4.33
N LYS A 137 -4.97 -10.61 4.78
CA LYS A 137 -4.41 -11.66 3.93
C LYS A 137 -5.33 -11.97 2.75
N ALA A 138 -6.62 -12.18 3.02
CA ALA A 138 -7.62 -12.47 1.99
C ALA A 138 -7.78 -11.30 1.00
N HIS A 139 -7.72 -10.05 1.49
CA HIS A 139 -7.70 -8.86 0.65
C HIS A 139 -6.50 -8.85 -0.30
N ALA A 140 -5.29 -9.09 0.20
CA ALA A 140 -4.08 -9.10 -0.61
C ALA A 140 -4.14 -10.19 -1.71
N GLU A 141 -4.61 -11.39 -1.35
CA GLU A 141 -4.82 -12.49 -2.31
C GLU A 141 -5.87 -12.12 -3.37
N LYS A 142 -7.02 -11.57 -2.96
CA LYS A 142 -8.07 -11.11 -3.88
C LYS A 142 -7.54 -10.08 -4.87
N VAL A 143 -6.90 -9.02 -4.39
CA VAL A 143 -6.37 -7.94 -5.25
C VAL A 143 -5.33 -8.49 -6.22
N ARG A 144 -4.36 -9.27 -5.74
CA ARG A 144 -3.29 -9.83 -6.58
C ARG A 144 -3.76 -10.93 -7.53
N SER A 145 -4.96 -11.49 -7.33
CA SER A 145 -5.58 -12.43 -8.25
C SER A 145 -6.22 -11.77 -9.48
N ASN A 146 -6.38 -10.44 -9.49
CA ASN A 146 -6.84 -9.72 -10.67
C ASN A 146 -5.95 -10.07 -11.89
N PRO A 147 -6.50 -10.49 -13.04
CA PRO A 147 -5.70 -11.02 -14.15
C PRO A 147 -4.60 -10.07 -14.66
N ALA A 148 -4.89 -8.77 -14.73
CA ALA A 148 -3.92 -7.78 -15.19
C ALA A 148 -2.81 -7.56 -14.15
N LEU A 149 -3.17 -7.48 -12.87
CA LEU A 149 -2.20 -7.33 -11.78
C LEU A 149 -1.34 -8.58 -11.61
N LYS A 150 -1.95 -9.77 -11.66
CA LYS A 150 -1.24 -11.04 -11.61
C LYS A 150 -0.18 -11.13 -12.71
N LYS A 151 -0.58 -10.84 -13.96
CA LYS A 151 0.34 -10.79 -15.10
C LYS A 151 1.47 -9.79 -14.87
N TRP A 152 1.15 -8.60 -14.36
CA TRP A 152 2.18 -7.59 -14.04
C TRP A 152 3.15 -8.09 -12.96
N ILE A 153 2.66 -8.70 -11.88
CA ILE A 153 3.49 -9.21 -10.78
C ILE A 153 4.42 -10.34 -11.28
N GLU A 154 3.95 -11.20 -12.17
CA GLU A 154 4.74 -12.29 -12.76
C GLU A 154 5.81 -11.78 -13.75
N THR A 155 5.59 -10.63 -14.39
CA THR A 155 6.45 -10.11 -15.47
C THR A 155 7.27 -8.88 -15.11
N ARG A 156 6.96 -8.20 -13.99
CA ARG A 156 7.73 -7.05 -13.52
C ARG A 156 9.18 -7.44 -13.24
N PRO A 157 10.16 -6.53 -13.44
CA PRO A 157 11.54 -6.78 -13.05
C PRO A 157 11.65 -7.21 -11.59
N VAL A 158 12.48 -8.21 -11.32
CA VAL A 158 12.77 -8.68 -9.95
C VAL A 158 13.75 -7.71 -9.30
N THR A 159 13.27 -6.96 -8.31
CA THR A 159 14.07 -6.02 -7.52
C THR A 159 14.13 -6.47 -6.05
N LYS A 160 15.10 -5.95 -5.29
CA LYS A 160 15.27 -6.26 -3.86
C LYS A 160 14.15 -5.66 -2.99
N PHE A 161 13.60 -4.53 -3.42
CA PHE A 161 12.50 -3.75 -2.84
C PHE A 161 11.78 -3.00 -3.95
#